data_AF-A0A421G1E8-F1
#
_entry.id   AF-A0A421G1E8-F1
#
_cell.length_a   1.000
_cell.length_b   1.000
_cell.length_c   1.000
_cell.angle_alpha   90.00
_cell.angle_beta   90.00
_cell.angle_gamma   90.00
#
_symmetry.space_group_name_H-M   'P 1'
#
loop_
_entity.id
_entity.type
_entity.pdbx_description
1 polymer ?
#
loop_
_entity_poly.entity_id
_entity_poly.type
_entity_poly.pdbx_seq_one_letter_code
_entity_poly.pdbx_strand_id
1 'polypeptide(L)'
;MNVNQKNINFGRIAASSKSSKRLIVQNMSATPLVYSVEKTGSISSGFLQIKEGEVGVVKAFGTKEICFQFQPTLAGPFEEKLKIINVQDTENSVSVTIKAKVVKRETFKLLQS
;
A
#
# COMPACT_ATOMS: atom_id res chain seq x y z
N MET A 1 3.90 15.64 8.80
CA MET A 1 3.07 14.42 8.69
C MET A 1 3.91 13.21 9.05
N ASN A 2 3.35 12.18 9.69
CA ASN A 2 4.06 10.94 10.00
C ASN A 2 3.27 9.71 9.58
N VAL A 3 3.94 8.56 9.43
CA VAL A 3 3.31 7.26 9.20
C VAL A 3 3.89 6.19 10.13
N ASN A 4 3.10 5.20 10.53
CA ASN A 4 3.57 4.16 11.46
C ASN A 4 4.61 3.19 10.85
N GLN A 5 4.67 3.10 9.52
CA GLN A 5 5.66 2.29 8.81
C GLN A 5 5.92 2.83 7.41
N LYS A 6 7.18 2.88 6.97
CA LYS A 6 7.55 3.27 5.59
C LYS A 6 7.74 2.08 4.66
N ASN A 7 7.68 0.86 5.19
CA ASN A 7 7.82 -0.38 4.43
C ASN A 7 6.68 -1.32 4.80
N ILE A 8 5.89 -1.74 3.82
CA ILE A 8 4.77 -2.67 4.00
C ILE A 8 5.10 -3.95 3.24
N ASN A 9 5.20 -5.07 3.93
CA ASN A 9 5.46 -6.36 3.29
C ASN A 9 4.25 -7.28 3.37
N PHE A 10 3.74 -7.71 2.21
CA PHE A 10 2.67 -8.70 2.07
C PHE A 10 3.16 -10.15 2.25
N GLY A 11 4.48 -10.35 2.33
CA GLY A 11 5.08 -11.66 2.52
C GLY A 11 5.01 -12.51 1.25
N ARG A 12 4.91 -13.83 1.44
CA ARG A 12 4.75 -14.79 0.35
C ARG A 12 3.26 -14.95 0.02
N ILE A 13 2.86 -14.53 -1.18
CA ILE A 13 1.46 -14.50 -1.63
C ILE A 13 1.31 -15.37 -2.87
N ALA A 14 0.28 -16.20 -2.96
CA ALA A 14 0.01 -16.97 -4.17
C ALA A 14 -0.61 -16.06 -5.24
N ALA A 15 -0.24 -16.26 -6.50
CA ALA A 15 -0.89 -15.59 -7.63
C ALA A 15 -2.42 -15.78 -7.56
N SER A 16 -3.15 -14.72 -7.90
CA SER A 16 -4.61 -14.58 -7.84
C SER A 16 -5.24 -14.60 -6.45
N SER A 17 -4.45 -14.78 -5.37
CA SER A 17 -4.94 -14.59 -4.00
C SER A 17 -5.04 -13.12 -3.63
N LYS A 18 -5.87 -12.82 -2.63
CA LYS A 18 -6.14 -11.46 -2.15
C LYS A 18 -5.64 -11.31 -0.72
N SER A 19 -4.93 -10.23 -0.44
CA SER A 19 -4.47 -9.89 0.90
C SER A 19 -4.64 -8.39 1.16
N SER A 20 -4.94 -8.01 2.40
CA SER A 20 -5.09 -6.60 2.78
C SER A 20 -4.11 -6.20 3.89
N LYS A 21 -3.63 -4.96 3.84
CA LYS A 21 -2.80 -4.35 4.89
C LYS A 21 -3.19 -2.90 5.10
N ARG A 22 -2.88 -2.38 6.29
CA ARG A 22 -3.21 -1.02 6.69
C ARG A 22 -1.96 -0.21 6.99
N LEU A 23 -2.05 1.09 6.74
CA LEU A 23 -1.06 2.08 7.09
C LEU A 23 -1.74 3.22 7.85
N ILE A 24 -1.10 3.70 8.90
CA ILE A 24 -1.64 4.77 9.72
C ILE A 24 -0.89 6.05 9.35
N VAL A 25 -1.62 7.06 8.90
CA VAL A 25 -1.16 8.44 8.77
C VAL A 25 -1.48 9.16 10.07
N GLN A 26 -0.48 9.84 10.63
CA GLN A 26 -0.61 10.62 11.85
C GLN A 26 -0.31 12.09 11.55
N ASN A 27 -1.21 12.95 12.01
CA ASN A 27 -0.96 14.38 12.09
C ASN A 27 -0.24 14.69 13.40
N MET A 28 0.89 15.40 13.32
CA MET A 28 1.70 15.79 14.48
C MET A 28 1.58 17.29 14.79
N SER A 29 0.67 18.01 14.13
CA SER A 29 0.47 19.44 14.31
C SER A 29 -0.91 19.77 14.88
N ALA A 30 -1.05 21.02 15.31
CA ALA A 30 -2.30 21.60 15.81
C ALA A 30 -3.29 22.01 14.68
N THR A 31 -2.87 21.94 13.41
CA THR A 31 -3.69 22.28 12.25
C THR A 31 -4.15 21.01 11.54
N PRO A 32 -5.39 20.92 11.03
CA PRO A 32 -5.82 19.78 10.23
C PRO A 32 -4.87 19.53 9.05
N LEU A 33 -4.51 18.26 8.85
CA LEU A 33 -3.65 17.79 7.77
C LEU A 33 -4.52 17.25 6.63
N VAL A 34 -4.37 17.81 5.44
CA VAL A 34 -4.98 17.28 4.21
C VAL A 34 -3.93 16.48 3.44
N TYR A 35 -4.25 15.24 3.06
CA TYR A 35 -3.32 14.38 2.33
C TYR A 35 -3.96 13.66 1.14
N SER A 36 -3.11 13.26 0.20
CA SER A 36 -3.41 12.35 -0.91
C SER A 36 -2.35 11.25 -1.01
N VAL A 37 -2.70 10.13 -1.61
CA VAL A 37 -1.78 9.02 -1.91
C VAL A 37 -1.58 8.95 -3.42
N GLU A 38 -0.33 9.06 -3.85
CA GLU A 38 0.07 8.92 -5.24
C GLU A 38 0.87 7.63 -5.44
N LYS A 39 0.50 6.86 -6.47
CA LYS A 39 1.28 5.70 -6.92
C LYS A 39 2.27 6.13 -7.98
N THR A 40 3.36 5.37 -8.15
CA THR A 40 4.34 5.65 -9.21
C THR A 40 3.83 5.36 -10.62
N GLY A 41 2.65 4.75 -10.76
CA GLY A 41 2.04 4.46 -12.07
C GLY A 41 2.71 3.31 -12.82
N SER A 42 3.51 2.49 -12.14
CA SER A 42 4.10 1.29 -12.73
C SER A 42 3.02 0.28 -13.18
N ILE A 43 3.33 -0.65 -14.08
CA ILE A 43 2.40 -1.73 -14.47
C ILE A 43 1.97 -2.54 -13.22
N SER A 44 2.87 -2.71 -12.25
CA SER A 44 2.60 -3.36 -10.96
C SER A 44 1.56 -2.63 -10.11
N SER A 45 1.38 -1.32 -10.27
CA SER A 45 0.41 -0.53 -9.49
C SER A 45 -1.03 -1.04 -9.64
N GLY A 46 -1.36 -1.70 -10.75
CA GLY A 46 -2.67 -2.32 -10.97
C GLY A 46 -3.01 -3.47 -10.01
N PHE A 47 -2.00 -4.14 -9.44
CA PHE A 47 -2.20 -5.23 -8.48
C PHE A 47 -2.46 -4.74 -7.06
N LEU A 48 -2.20 -3.47 -6.78
CA LEU A 48 -2.33 -2.86 -5.47
C LEU A 48 -3.41 -1.78 -5.51
N GLN A 49 -4.55 -2.04 -4.88
CA GLN A 49 -5.65 -1.10 -4.79
C GLN A 49 -5.67 -0.41 -3.42
N ILE A 50 -6.02 0.87 -3.40
CA ILE A 50 -6.33 1.59 -2.17
C ILE A 50 -7.85 1.53 -2.04
N LYS A 51 -8.34 0.79 -1.06
CA LYS A 51 -9.79 0.63 -0.83
C LYS A 51 -10.37 1.79 -0.07
N GLU A 52 -9.59 2.36 0.84
CA GLU A 52 -10.00 3.47 1.70
C GLU A 52 -8.80 4.35 2.00
N GLY A 53 -9.04 5.65 2.16
CA GLY A 53 -8.02 6.61 2.60
C GLY A 53 -7.03 7.05 1.52
N GLU A 54 -7.36 6.90 0.23
CA GLU A 54 -6.55 7.44 -0.88
C GLU A 54 -6.40 8.96 -0.81
N VAL A 55 -7.45 9.66 -0.35
CA VAL A 55 -7.40 11.05 0.07
C VAL A 55 -8.02 11.18 1.45
N GLY A 56 -7.61 12.18 2.23
CA GLY A 56 -8.19 12.36 3.54
C GLY A 56 -7.79 13.63 4.25
N VAL A 57 -8.56 13.91 5.31
CA VAL A 57 -8.26 14.93 6.30
C VAL A 57 -8.02 14.23 7.64
N VAL A 58 -6.94 14.60 8.32
CA VAL A 58 -6.59 14.13 9.66
C VAL A 58 -6.67 15.33 10.60
N LYS A 59 -7.54 15.23 11.61
CA LYS A 59 -7.67 16.28 12.65
C LYS A 59 -6.32 16.56 13.33
N ALA A 60 -6.21 17.70 14.00
CA ALA A 60 -5.07 18.03 14.84
C ALA A 60 -4.73 16.86 15.77
N PHE A 61 -3.46 16.46 15.80
CA PHE A 61 -2.94 15.31 16.57
C PHE A 61 -3.67 13.96 16.36
N GLY A 62 -4.46 13.85 15.29
CA GLY A 62 -5.25 12.66 14.98
C GLY A 62 -4.51 11.65 14.09
N THR A 63 -5.20 10.56 13.80
CA THR A 63 -4.75 9.51 12.88
C THR A 63 -5.82 9.14 11.87
N LYS A 64 -5.40 8.59 10.73
CA LYS A 64 -6.30 7.99 9.74
C LYS A 64 -5.67 6.74 9.12
N GLU A 65 -6.49 5.75 8.81
CA GLU A 65 -6.04 4.51 8.18
C GLU A 65 -6.16 4.59 6.65
N ILE A 66 -5.17 4.01 5.98
CA ILE A 66 -5.18 3.74 4.54
C ILE A 66 -5.23 2.22 4.38
N CYS A 67 -6.22 1.73 3.65
CA CYS A 67 -6.46 0.30 3.46
C CYS A 67 -5.98 -0.13 2.07
N PHE A 68 -4.90 -0.91 2.02
CA PHE A 68 -4.38 -1.49 0.80
C PHE A 68 -4.93 -2.91 0.59
N GLN A 69 -5.34 -3.21 -0.64
CA GLN A 69 -5.69 -4.55 -1.09
C GLN A 69 -4.76 -4.96 -2.23
N PHE A 70 -4.03 -6.05 -2.04
CA PHE A 70 -3.09 -6.60 -3.00
C PHE A 70 -3.65 -7.89 -3.61
N GLN A 71 -3.69 -7.95 -4.94
CA GLN A 71 -4.15 -9.11 -5.71
C GLN A 71 -3.30 -9.25 -6.99
N PRO A 72 -2.13 -9.91 -6.91
CA PRO A 72 -1.23 -10.08 -8.04
C PRO A 72 -1.68 -11.19 -8.98
N THR A 73 -1.39 -11.08 -10.28
CA THR A 73 -1.60 -12.17 -11.26
C THR A 73 -0.30 -12.79 -11.76
N LEU A 74 0.83 -12.08 -11.63
CA LEU A 74 2.14 -12.53 -12.09
C LEU A 74 3.02 -12.97 -10.91
N ALA A 75 3.63 -14.15 -11.03
CA ALA A 75 4.62 -14.62 -10.05
C ALA A 75 5.94 -13.85 -10.20
N GLY A 76 6.62 -13.59 -9.08
CA GLY A 76 7.85 -12.81 -9.04
C GLY A 76 7.94 -11.89 -7.82
N PRO A 77 9.04 -11.14 -7.67
CA PRO A 77 9.12 -10.07 -6.71
C PRO A 77 8.15 -8.95 -7.10
N PHE A 78 7.46 -8.39 -6.12
CA PHE A 78 6.65 -7.19 -6.25
C PHE A 78 7.27 -6.10 -5.40
N GLU A 79 7.52 -4.93 -6.00
CA GLU A 79 7.89 -3.71 -5.30
C GLU A 79 7.18 -2.52 -5.93
N GLU A 80 6.44 -1.74 -5.13
CA GLU A 80 5.79 -0.50 -5.55
C GLU A 80 6.16 0.59 -4.54
N LYS A 81 6.55 1.77 -5.05
CA LYS A 81 6.74 2.96 -4.21
C LYS A 81 5.51 3.85 -4.34
N LEU A 82 5.07 4.38 -3.21
CA LEU A 82 3.91 5.26 -3.07
C LEU A 82 4.38 6.53 -2.37
N LYS A 83 3.75 7.66 -2.66
CA LYS A 83 3.98 8.91 -1.95
C LYS A 83 2.69 9.34 -1.28
N ILE A 84 2.76 9.57 0.03
CA ILE A 84 1.69 10.24 0.77
C ILE A 84 2.06 11.71 0.81
N ILE A 85 1.25 12.52 0.19
CA ILE A 85 1.51 13.94 -0.01
C ILE A 85 0.69 14.73 0.97
N ASN A 86 1.35 15.59 1.74
CA ASN A 86 0.65 16.64 2.45
C ASN A 86 0.30 17.73 1.43
N VAL A 87 -0.99 17.88 1.15
CA VAL A 87 -1.49 18.80 0.10
C VAL A 87 -1.22 20.26 0.46
N GLN A 88 -1.12 20.58 1.75
CA GLN A 88 -0.86 21.93 2.25
C GLN A 88 0.63 22.28 2.26
N ASP A 89 1.51 21.30 2.20
CA ASP A 89 2.98 21.45 2.22
C ASP A 89 3.62 20.20 1.61
N THR A 90 3.92 20.26 0.31
CA THR A 90 4.36 19.11 -0.48
C THR A 90 5.77 18.65 -0.14
N GLU A 91 6.60 19.50 0.46
CA GLU A 91 7.93 19.12 0.99
C GLU A 91 7.78 18.17 2.18
N ASN A 92 6.71 18.31 2.95
CA ASN A 92 6.35 17.44 4.08
C ASN A 92 5.55 16.19 3.62
N SER A 93 6.08 15.49 2.62
CA SER A 93 5.53 14.24 2.09
C SER A 93 6.32 13.02 2.57
N VAL A 94 5.69 11.84 2.54
CA VAL A 94 6.32 10.58 2.97
C VAL A 94 6.24 9.52 1.88
N SER A 95 7.38 8.95 1.52
CA SER A 95 7.44 7.80 0.63
C SER A 95 7.29 6.48 1.39
N VAL A 96 6.46 5.58 0.86
CA VAL A 96 6.20 4.24 1.42
C VAL A 96 6.50 3.20 0.35
N THR A 97 7.24 2.15 0.71
CA THR A 97 7.55 1.04 -0.18
C THR A 97 6.71 -0.18 0.19
N ILE A 98 6.01 -0.75 -0.79
CA ILE A 98 5.24 -1.98 -0.63
C ILE A 98 5.96 -3.12 -1.33
N LYS A 99 6.13 -4.25 -0.63
CA LYS A 99 6.86 -5.42 -1.12
C LYS A 99 6.03 -6.69 -0.98
N ALA A 100 6.26 -7.65 -1.89
CA ALA A 100 5.77 -9.02 -1.76
C ALA A 100 6.64 -9.99 -2.55
N LYS A 101 6.54 -11.28 -2.23
CA LYS A 101 7.03 -12.38 -3.06
C LYS A 101 5.81 -13.16 -3.58
N VAL A 102 5.49 -12.97 -4.86
CA VAL A 102 4.38 -13.67 -5.50
C VAL A 102 4.86 -15.02 -5.99
N VAL A 103 4.22 -16.09 -5.54
CA VAL A 103 4.51 -17.46 -5.98
C VAL A 103 3.41 -17.99 -6.88
N LYS A 104 3.77 -18.89 -7.78
CA LYS A 104 2.78 -19.61 -8.59
C LYS A 104 1.79 -20.30 -7.66
N ARG A 105 0.52 -20.28 -8.05
CA ARG A 105 -0.51 -21.05 -7.38
C ARG A 105 -0.17 -22.53 -7.56
N GLU A 106 -0.24 -23.30 -6.47
CA GLU A 106 -0.07 -24.73 -6.56
C GLU A 106 -1.19 -25.33 -7.42
N THR A 107 -0.80 -26.09 -8.43
CA THR A 107 -1.68 -26.90 -9.26
C THR A 107 -1.50 -28.34 -8.85
N PHE A 108 -2.61 -29.07 -8.63
CA PHE A 108 -2.52 -30.51 -8.41
C PHE A 108 -1.89 -31.19 -9.63
N LYS A 109 -0.98 -32.14 -9.39
CA LYS A 109 -0.48 -33.04 -10.43
C LYS A 109 -1.40 -34.25 -10.50
N LEU A 110 -1.91 -34.56 -11.68
CA LEU A 110 -2.53 -35.87 -11.92
C LEU A 110 -1.40 -36.91 -11.91
N LEU A 111 -1.53 -37.93 -11.06
CA LEU A 111 -0.65 -39.09 -11.11
C LEU A 111 -0.95 -39.82 -12.42
N GLN A 112 0.03 -39.91 -13.33
CA GLN A 112 -0.09 -40.76 -14.50
C GLN A 112 0.01 -42.22 -14.01
N SER A 113 -1.10 -42.94 -14.15
CA SER A 113 -1.23 -44.39 -13.92
C SER A 113 -0.55 -45.20 -15.00
#